data_AF-A0A2T2UY99-F1
#
_entry.id   AF-A0A2T2UY99-F1
#
_cell.length_a   1.000
_cell.length_b   1.000
_cell.length_c   1.000
_cell.angle_alpha   90.00
_cell.angle_beta   90.00
_cell.angle_gamma   90.00
#
_symmetry.space_group_name_H-M   'P 1'
#
loop_
_entity.id
_entity.type
_entity.pdbx_description
1 polymer ?
#
loop_
_entity_poly.entity_id
_entity_poly.type
_entity_poly.pdbx_seq_one_letter_code
_entity_poly.pdbx_strand_id
1 'polypeptide(L)'
;LADLLLTTQAYEQIFRRLLALADDHADGRLLCTLGGGYRLDAVSRVWALLALLVQGHEWPEALPEDYRERWQAHLDDPLTPTLHDPDRSFKVDRQSSIEAQNRRTSEQALEQAASHWHHA
;
A
#
# COMPACT_ATOMS: atom_id res chain seq x y z
N LEU A 1 4.63 -11.67 6.53
CA LEU A 1 6.02 -11.20 6.34
C LEU A 1 6.35 -9.99 7.21
N ALA A 2 5.45 -9.01 7.37
CA ALA A 2 5.72 -7.79 8.15
C ALA A 2 4.54 -7.43 9.07
N ASP A 3 4.84 -6.71 10.15
CA ASP A 3 3.88 -6.23 11.17
C ASP A 3 3.55 -4.74 11.00
N LEU A 4 3.34 -4.29 9.76
CA LEU A 4 3.04 -2.87 9.48
C LEU A 4 1.56 -2.52 9.65
N LEU A 5 0.66 -3.50 9.50
CA LEU A 5 -0.79 -3.34 9.64
C LEU A 5 -1.38 -2.21 8.77
N LEU A 6 -0.78 -1.92 7.61
CA LEU A 6 -1.27 -0.92 6.68
C LEU A 6 -2.49 -1.44 5.91
N THR A 7 -3.35 -0.51 5.51
CA THR A 7 -4.51 -0.74 4.65
C THR A 7 -4.27 -0.21 3.24
N THR A 8 -5.08 -0.64 2.28
CA THR A 8 -5.12 -0.06 0.93
C THR A 8 -5.38 1.45 0.93
N GLN A 9 -6.11 1.99 1.90
CA GLN A 9 -6.29 3.44 2.07
C GLN A 9 -4.97 4.12 2.40
N ALA A 10 -4.16 3.52 3.28
CA ALA A 10 -2.82 4.04 3.57
C ALA A 10 -1.93 4.02 2.32
N TYR A 11 -1.98 2.94 1.53
CA TYR A 11 -1.28 2.88 0.24
C TYR A 11 -1.78 3.93 -0.76
N GLU A 12 -3.09 4.20 -0.81
CA GLU A 12 -3.65 5.27 -1.65
C GLU A 12 -3.01 6.62 -1.31
N GLN A 13 -2.95 6.95 -0.02
CA GLN A 13 -2.35 8.20 0.45
C GLN A 13 -0.86 8.28 0.08
N ILE A 14 -0.13 7.17 0.24
CA ILE A 14 1.28 7.09 -0.18
C ILE A 14 1.42 7.34 -1.68
N PHE A 15 0.62 6.68 -2.51
CA PHE A 15 0.69 6.83 -3.97
C PHE A 15 0.32 8.23 -4.42
N ARG A 16 -0.74 8.83 -3.87
CA ARG A 16 -1.11 10.23 -4.14
C ARG A 16 0.02 11.19 -3.77
N ARG A 17 0.70 10.94 -2.64
CA ARG A 17 1.83 11.78 -2.22
C ARG A 17 3.02 11.63 -3.17
N LEU A 18 3.33 10.41 -3.62
CA LEU A 18 4.40 10.17 -4.60
C LEU A 18 4.11 10.82 -5.95
N LEU A 19 2.85 10.76 -6.42
CA LEU A 19 2.44 11.42 -7.66
C LEU A 19 2.57 12.93 -7.55
N ALA A 20 2.10 13.54 -6.47
CA ALA A 20 2.28 14.98 -6.24
C ALA A 20 3.76 15.39 -6.22
N LEU A 21 4.63 14.60 -5.56
CA LEU A 21 6.07 14.85 -5.58
C LEU A 21 6.68 14.69 -6.99
N ALA A 22 6.18 13.76 -7.80
CA ALA A 22 6.62 13.61 -9.18
C ALA A 22 6.19 14.79 -10.04
N ASP A 23 4.98 15.32 -9.84
CA ASP A 23 4.52 16.54 -10.51
C ASP A 23 5.39 17.74 -10.11
N ASP A 24 5.66 17.91 -8.81
CA ASP A 24 6.40 19.05 -8.28
C ASP A 24 7.91 19.01 -8.62
N HIS A 25 8.51 17.83 -8.74
CA HIS A 25 9.97 17.68 -8.78
C HIS A 25 10.51 16.83 -9.95
N ALA A 26 9.65 16.21 -10.76
CA ALA A 26 10.06 15.31 -11.83
C ALA A 26 9.25 15.47 -13.13
N ASP A 27 8.56 16.61 -13.33
CA ASP A 27 7.64 16.87 -14.45
C ASP A 27 6.63 15.72 -14.67
N GLY A 28 6.08 15.19 -13.57
CA GLY A 28 5.13 14.07 -13.59
C GLY A 28 5.75 12.71 -13.93
N ARG A 29 7.08 12.61 -14.08
CA ARG A 29 7.75 11.33 -14.38
C ARG A 29 7.92 10.50 -13.12
N LEU A 30 7.33 9.32 -13.10
CA LEU A 30 7.48 8.33 -12.03
C LEU A 30 7.74 6.95 -12.63
N LEU A 31 8.75 6.24 -12.10
CA LEU A 31 9.01 4.83 -12.42
C LEU A 31 8.61 3.96 -11.23
N CYS A 32 7.56 3.16 -11.39
CA CYS A 32 7.11 2.21 -10.38
C CYS A 32 7.61 0.80 -10.74
N THR A 33 8.61 0.31 -10.01
CA THR A 33 9.18 -1.04 -10.22
C THR A 33 8.44 -2.14 -9.46
N LEU A 34 7.49 -1.76 -8.60
CA LEU A 34 6.79 -2.66 -7.67
C LEU A 34 7.79 -3.41 -6.76
N GLY A 35 7.36 -4.51 -6.15
CA GLY A 35 8.20 -5.25 -5.22
C GLY A 35 7.50 -6.47 -4.62
N GLY A 36 7.94 -6.90 -3.45
CA GLY A 36 7.33 -8.02 -2.76
C GLY A 36 5.88 -7.77 -2.33
N GLY A 37 5.09 -8.83 -2.27
CA GLY A 37 3.70 -8.81 -1.87
C GLY A 37 3.18 -10.24 -1.81
N TYR A 38 3.25 -10.85 -0.63
CA TYR A 38 3.15 -12.30 -0.49
C TYR A 38 1.75 -12.79 -0.07
N ARG A 39 0.78 -11.86 0.01
CA ARG A 39 -0.64 -12.17 0.11
C ARG A 39 -1.31 -11.71 -1.19
N LEU A 40 -1.75 -12.66 -2.02
CA LEU A 40 -2.31 -12.38 -3.36
C LEU A 40 -3.46 -11.36 -3.29
N ASP A 41 -4.36 -11.52 -2.32
CA ASP A 41 -5.47 -10.59 -2.08
C ASP A 41 -5.00 -9.14 -1.92
N ALA A 42 -4.02 -8.90 -1.04
CA ALA A 42 -3.57 -7.56 -0.72
C ALA A 42 -2.74 -6.95 -1.85
N VAL A 43 -1.77 -7.70 -2.39
CA VAL A 43 -0.85 -7.17 -3.41
C VAL A 43 -1.58 -6.79 -4.70
N SER A 44 -2.55 -7.62 -5.12
CA SER A 44 -3.30 -7.37 -6.36
C SER A 44 -4.13 -6.09 -6.24
N ARG A 45 -4.77 -5.86 -5.10
CA ARG A 45 -5.55 -4.65 -4.83
C ARG A 45 -4.67 -3.40 -4.75
N VAL A 46 -3.52 -3.48 -4.06
CA VAL A 46 -2.57 -2.35 -3.96
C VAL A 46 -2.01 -1.97 -5.34
N TRP A 47 -1.69 -2.95 -6.20
CA TRP A 47 -1.19 -2.66 -7.55
C TRP A 47 -2.29 -2.14 -8.48
N ALA A 48 -3.50 -2.68 -8.39
CA ALA A 48 -4.65 -2.14 -9.12
C ALA A 48 -4.94 -0.68 -8.72
N LEU A 49 -4.89 -0.38 -7.42
CA LEU A 49 -5.05 0.98 -6.88
C LEU A 49 -4.03 1.96 -7.49
N LEU A 50 -2.74 1.57 -7.52
CA LEU A 50 -1.70 2.38 -8.17
C LEU A 50 -1.97 2.59 -9.67
N ALA A 51 -2.32 1.51 -10.38
CA ALA A 51 -2.58 1.58 -11.82
C ALA A 51 -3.77 2.51 -12.14
N LEU A 52 -4.85 2.45 -11.35
CA LEU A 52 -6.01 3.32 -11.50
C LEU A 52 -5.66 4.78 -11.21
N LEU A 53 -4.86 5.06 -10.16
CA LEU A 53 -4.40 6.42 -9.85
C LEU A 53 -3.59 7.03 -10.99
N VAL A 54 -2.60 6.29 -11.51
CA VAL A 54 -1.74 6.78 -12.59
C VAL A 54 -2.53 7.04 -13.87
N GLN A 55 -3.58 6.25 -14.13
CA GLN A 55 -4.45 6.41 -15.30
C GLN A 55 -5.57 7.45 -15.09
N GLY A 56 -5.74 7.99 -13.87
CA GLY A 56 -6.82 8.91 -13.55
C GLY A 56 -8.22 8.25 -13.62
N HIS A 57 -8.31 6.95 -13.38
CA HIS A 57 -9.59 6.22 -13.36
C HIS A 57 -10.28 6.29 -12.00
N GLU A 58 -11.61 6.22 -12.03
CA GLU A 58 -12.42 6.07 -10.82
C GLU A 58 -12.25 4.68 -10.20
N TRP A 59 -12.63 4.58 -8.92
CA TRP A 59 -12.60 3.34 -8.18
C TRP A 59 -13.82 2.48 -8.52
N PRO A 60 -13.65 1.17 -8.77
CA PRO A 60 -14.79 0.28 -8.85
C PRO A 60 -15.38 0.10 -7.45
N GLU A 61 -16.72 0.08 -7.35
CA GLU A 61 -17.42 -0.22 -6.10
C GLU A 61 -17.14 -1.65 -5.61
N ALA A 62 -17.01 -2.60 -6.53
CA ALA A 62 -16.66 -3.98 -6.28
C ALA A 62 -15.61 -4.48 -7.28
N LEU A 63 -14.74 -5.40 -6.85
CA LEU A 63 -13.81 -6.08 -7.75
C LEU A 63 -14.58 -6.96 -8.74
N PRO A 64 -14.08 -7.08 -10.00
CA PRO A 64 -14.71 -7.91 -11.02
C PRO A 64 -14.98 -9.34 -10.53
N GLU A 65 -16.18 -9.83 -10.78
CA GLU A 65 -16.61 -11.16 -10.33
C GLU A 65 -15.78 -12.27 -10.96
N ASP A 66 -15.50 -12.17 -12.25
CA ASP A 66 -14.66 -13.11 -13.00
C ASP A 66 -13.24 -13.21 -12.44
N TYR A 67 -12.63 -12.09 -12.03
CA TYR A 67 -11.36 -12.08 -11.30
C TYR A 67 -11.47 -12.84 -9.98
N ARG A 68 -12.50 -12.54 -9.19
CA ARG A 68 -12.68 -13.15 -7.86
C ARG A 68 -12.91 -14.65 -7.98
N GLU A 69 -13.81 -15.09 -8.85
CA GLU A 69 -14.09 -16.51 -9.08
C GLU A 69 -12.85 -17.26 -9.54
N ARG A 70 -12.12 -16.71 -10.52
CA ARG A 70 -10.92 -17.33 -11.07
C ARG A 70 -9.85 -17.54 -10.01
N TRP A 71 -9.59 -16.55 -9.17
CA TRP A 71 -8.47 -16.60 -8.22
C TRP A 71 -8.85 -17.18 -6.85
N GLN A 72 -10.13 -17.13 -6.46
CA GLN A 72 -10.59 -17.73 -5.21
C GLN A 72 -10.32 -19.24 -5.16
N ALA A 73 -10.44 -19.92 -6.31
CA ALA A 73 -10.15 -21.36 -6.41
C ALA A 73 -8.69 -21.73 -6.12
N HIS A 74 -7.77 -20.75 -6.08
CA HIS A 74 -6.34 -20.94 -5.85
C HIS A 74 -5.87 -20.47 -4.47
N LEU A 75 -6.79 -20.05 -3.60
CA LEU A 75 -6.47 -19.46 -2.30
C LEU A 75 -7.26 -20.13 -1.17
N ASP A 76 -6.60 -20.34 -0.04
CA ASP A 76 -7.25 -20.82 1.18
C ASP A 76 -8.10 -19.73 1.84
N ASP A 77 -7.62 -18.48 1.79
CA ASP A 77 -8.31 -17.31 2.32
C ASP A 77 -9.29 -16.72 1.29
N PRO A 78 -10.44 -16.16 1.74
CA PRO A 78 -11.35 -15.45 0.85
C PRO A 78 -10.71 -14.16 0.30
N LEU A 79 -10.96 -13.87 -0.98
CA LEU A 79 -10.64 -12.59 -1.59
C LEU A 79 -11.54 -11.48 -1.07
N THR A 80 -10.96 -10.32 -0.81
CA THR A 80 -11.67 -9.11 -0.43
C THR A 80 -12.49 -8.63 -1.64
N PRO A 81 -13.80 -8.35 -1.49
CA PRO A 81 -14.67 -8.03 -2.61
C PRO A 81 -14.51 -6.59 -3.14
N THR A 82 -13.83 -5.73 -2.38
CA THR A 82 -13.66 -4.30 -2.66
C THR A 82 -12.20 -3.97 -2.90
N LEU A 83 -11.93 -2.87 -3.60
CA LEU A 83 -10.56 -2.39 -3.77
C LEU A 83 -9.97 -1.96 -2.42
N HIS A 84 -10.72 -1.13 -1.69
CA HIS A 84 -10.35 -0.68 -0.36
C HIS A 84 -10.72 -1.70 0.72
N ASP A 85 -9.84 -1.85 1.71
CA ASP A 85 -10.11 -2.63 2.90
C ASP A 85 -11.33 -2.05 3.64
N PRO A 86 -12.21 -2.87 4.21
CA PRO A 86 -13.25 -2.34 5.09
C PRO A 86 -12.62 -1.73 6.35
N ASP A 87 -13.36 -0.86 7.04
CA ASP A 87 -12.94 -0.37 8.35
C ASP A 87 -12.72 -1.55 9.30
N ARG A 88 -11.49 -1.74 9.75
CA ARG A 88 -11.08 -2.87 10.61
C ARG A 88 -10.37 -2.37 11.85
N SER A 89 -10.72 -2.94 13.00
CA SER A 89 -9.83 -2.94 14.16
C SER A 89 -8.92 -4.16 14.07
N PHE A 90 -7.61 -3.96 13.93
CA PHE A 90 -6.66 -5.05 14.03
C PHE A 90 -6.53 -5.46 15.50
N LYS A 91 -6.94 -6.68 15.84
CA LYS A 91 -6.66 -7.28 17.16
C LYS A 91 -5.45 -8.17 17.02
N VAL A 92 -4.33 -7.74 17.60
CA VAL A 92 -3.04 -8.43 17.50
C VAL A 92 -2.42 -8.53 18.88
N ASP A 93 -2.05 -9.74 19.32
CA ASP A 93 -1.58 -10.01 20.69
C ASP A 93 -0.37 -9.15 21.12
N ARG A 94 0.45 -8.74 20.15
CA ARG A 94 1.70 -7.97 20.38
C ARG A 94 1.62 -6.52 19.90
N GLN A 95 0.42 -5.94 19.81
CA GLN A 95 0.20 -4.61 19.23
C GLN A 95 1.15 -3.53 19.79
N SER A 96 1.29 -3.43 21.11
CA SER A 96 2.17 -2.43 21.74
C SER A 96 3.64 -2.58 21.33
N SER A 97 4.12 -3.82 21.23
CA SER A 97 5.49 -4.11 20.76
C SER A 97 5.67 -3.79 19.28
N ILE A 98 4.66 -4.06 18.46
CA ILE A 98 4.65 -3.76 17.02
C ILE A 98 4.72 -2.24 16.82
N GLU A 99 3.87 -1.48 17.52
CA GLU A 99 3.86 -0.02 17.46
C GLU A 99 5.20 0.58 17.90
N ALA A 100 5.77 0.09 19.01
CA ALA A 100 7.08 0.55 19.49
C ALA A 100 8.20 0.24 18.49
N GLN A 101 8.15 -0.93 17.82
CA GLN A 101 9.13 -1.29 16.81
C GLN A 101 8.99 -0.43 15.56
N ASN A 102 7.77 -0.29 15.03
CA ASN A 102 7.50 0.51 13.83
C ASN A 102 7.89 1.97 14.03
N ARG A 103 7.61 2.54 15.21
CA ARG A 103 8.03 3.90 15.56
C ARG A 103 9.56 4.04 15.55
N ARG A 104 10.27 3.17 16.27
CA ARG A 104 11.75 3.22 16.32
C ARG A 104 12.38 3.08 14.95
N THR A 105 11.90 2.15 14.13
CA THR A 105 12.42 1.95 12.77
C THR A 105 12.14 3.17 11.88
N SER A 106 10.97 3.79 12.00
CA SER A 106 10.63 4.99 11.23
C SER A 106 11.47 6.20 11.65
N GLU A 107 11.67 6.41 12.96
CA GLU A 107 12.55 7.45 13.50
C GLU A 107 13.99 7.30 12.98
N GLN A 108 14.54 6.08 13.06
CA GLN A 108 15.88 5.79 12.55
C GLN A 108 16.02 6.05 11.05
N ALA A 109 15.01 5.67 10.25
CA ALA A 109 15.02 5.92 8.81
C ALA A 109 15.02 7.43 8.50
N LEU A 110 14.24 8.22 9.26
CA LEU A 110 14.19 9.67 9.12
C LEU A 110 15.50 10.33 9.57
N GLU A 111 16.12 9.89 10.66
CA GLU A 111 17.42 10.39 11.11
C GLU A 111 18.52 10.14 10.06
N GLN A 112 18.52 8.96 9.43
CA GLN A 112 19.43 8.65 8.34
C GLN A 112 19.21 9.55 7.13
N ALA A 113 17.94 9.72 6.71
CA ALA A 113 17.60 10.63 5.61
C ALA A 113 17.97 12.08 5.92
N ALA A 114 17.82 12.52 7.17
CA ALA A 114 18.09 13.88 7.60
C ALA A 114 19.56 14.29 7.39
N SER A 115 20.49 13.35 7.53
CA SER A 115 21.91 13.59 7.26
C SER A 115 22.18 14.06 5.81
N HIS A 116 21.26 13.79 4.88
CA HIS A 116 21.37 14.18 3.48
C HIS A 116 20.61 15.46 3.11
N TRP A 117 19.75 15.98 4.00
CA TRP A 117 18.93 17.18 3.70
C TRP A 117 19.72 18.48 3.67
N HIS A 118 20.89 18.55 4.31
CA HIS A 118 21.74 19.75 4.30
C HIS A 118 22.63 19.88 3.05
N HIS A 119 22.51 18.95 2.09
CA HIS A 119 23.30 18.92 0.86
C HIS A 119 22.47 19.14 -0.42
N ALA A 120 21.19 19.51 -0.29
CA ALA A 120 20.28 19.88 -1.37
C ALA A 120 19.87 21.35 -1.24
#